data_AF-A0AAD9PH38-F1
#
_entry.id   AF-A0AAD9PH38-F1
#
_cell.length_a   1.000
_cell.length_b   1.000
_cell.length_c   1.000
_cell.angle_alpha   90.00
_cell.angle_beta   90.00
_cell.angle_gamma   90.00
#
_symmetry.space_group_name_H-M   'P 1'
#
loop_
_entity.id
_entity.type
_entity.pdbx_description
1 polymer ?
#
loop_
_entity_poly.entity_id
_entity_poly.type
_entity_poly.pdbx_seq_one_letter_code
_entity_poly.pdbx_strand_id
1 'polypeptide(L)'
;MTLVKIIIGVRLLAMAYLSHVNVSLPFMILRGSHDVYEMITHLNLLIPGDYEGPFPIHYFIVFCLNYIVPSVGVENWTRLILFLVDIGTAHYLSMLVGEINLSYKDKDEDPPEPANPDEPEEYGFMSNPMTIFAIYLLNPVSILYNYGMNDAGVRFFWLSMALYYATRSSNAKIIGMKDVILLQITSATMVVFSSFNSFALLPAIFYLEAHKSIKTTHYNITRQEVKSILLHLIPSMIINVALIVFLGSTFGILSRPLEDVVSADYDGSTSSVDYSLFWYLQRLLPKEFMAGTLLKSHMMTFLYPIPLTLVLRKRPLDNVILMSIITILTQPNVSLVGIAYIFTLLCLRYPLLQRITFFTKMMVIITVLIAVSLGAYVSWIQRYMANPNHYFGPQIAITIAICILLEEYMRFSYFYHLFYSGFSK
;
A
#
# COMPACT_ATOMS: atom_id res chain seq x y z
N MET A 1 -8.47 17.69 18.38
CA MET A 1 -8.13 16.55 19.28
C MET A 1 -9.34 15.71 19.67
N THR A 2 -10.52 16.30 19.88
CA THR A 2 -11.76 15.59 20.27
C THR A 2 -12.24 14.59 19.21
N LEU A 3 -12.21 14.93 17.92
CA LEU A 3 -12.69 14.05 16.85
C LEU A 3 -11.83 12.80 16.64
N VAL A 4 -10.49 12.91 16.73
CA VAL A 4 -9.59 11.73 16.67
C VAL A 4 -9.94 10.72 17.76
N LYS A 5 -10.14 11.20 18.99
CA LYS A 5 -10.53 10.35 20.13
C LYS A 5 -11.88 9.67 19.88
N ILE A 6 -12.84 10.39 19.30
CA ILE A 6 -14.16 9.83 18.93
C ILE A 6 -13.99 8.72 17.89
N ILE A 7 -13.24 8.95 16.81
CA ILE A 7 -13.02 7.94 15.75
C ILE A 7 -12.37 6.68 16.33
N ILE A 8 -11.31 6.85 17.13
CA ILE A 8 -10.64 5.74 17.83
C ILE A 8 -11.62 5.02 18.76
N GLY A 9 -12.45 5.76 19.50
CA GLY A 9 -13.49 5.20 20.37
C GLY A 9 -14.54 4.38 19.62
N VAL A 10 -15.03 4.87 18.47
CA VAL A 10 -15.96 4.13 17.60
C VAL A 10 -15.33 2.84 17.10
N ARG A 11 -14.06 2.89 16.70
CA ARG A 11 -13.30 1.72 16.25
C ARG A 11 -13.15 0.67 17.36
N LEU A 12 -12.84 1.10 18.59
CA LEU A 12 -12.77 0.21 19.76
C LEU A 12 -14.12 -0.41 20.08
N LEU A 13 -15.20 0.37 20.04
CA LEU A 13 -16.56 -0.12 20.27
C LEU A 13 -16.97 -1.15 19.21
N ALA A 14 -16.61 -0.94 17.94
CA ALA A 14 -16.87 -1.91 16.88
C ALA A 14 -16.13 -3.23 17.13
N MET A 15 -14.84 -3.19 17.50
CA MET A 15 -14.08 -4.39 17.84
C MET A 15 -14.63 -5.10 19.08
N ALA A 16 -15.01 -4.34 20.12
CA ALA A 16 -15.63 -4.89 21.33
C ALA A 16 -16.98 -5.56 21.02
N TYR A 17 -17.79 -4.97 20.13
CA TYR A 17 -19.05 -5.55 19.68
C TYR A 17 -18.84 -6.86 18.91
N LEU A 18 -17.88 -6.92 17.99
CA LEU A 18 -17.55 -8.15 17.26
C LEU A 18 -17.10 -9.26 18.21
N SER A 19 -16.29 -8.92 19.21
CA SER A 19 -15.88 -9.84 20.27
C SER A 19 -17.05 -10.33 21.10
N HIS A 20 -17.96 -9.43 21.49
CA HIS A 20 -19.15 -9.78 22.27
C HIS A 20 -20.11 -10.73 21.53
N VAL A 21 -20.29 -10.51 20.23
CA VAL A 21 -21.20 -11.31 19.39
C VAL A 21 -20.54 -12.60 18.87
N ASN A 22 -19.23 -12.78 19.06
CA ASN A 22 -18.46 -13.94 18.57
C ASN A 22 -18.67 -14.17 17.06
N VAL A 23 -18.45 -13.12 16.27
CA VAL A 23 -18.64 -13.19 14.82
C VAL A 23 -17.65 -14.17 14.19
N SER A 24 -18.16 -15.18 13.49
CA SER A 24 -17.32 -16.09 12.69
C SER A 24 -16.71 -15.33 11.51
N LEU A 25 -15.38 -15.36 11.41
CA LEU A 25 -14.66 -14.72 10.31
C LEU A 25 -14.41 -15.68 9.15
N PRO A 26 -14.49 -15.20 7.90
CA PRO A 26 -14.12 -15.99 6.74
C PRO A 26 -12.61 -16.29 6.73
N PHE A 27 -12.24 -17.43 6.14
CA PHE A 27 -10.85 -17.89 6.05
C PHE A 27 -9.89 -16.84 5.45
N MET A 28 -10.33 -16.06 4.47
CA MET A 28 -9.52 -14.98 3.88
C MET A 28 -9.05 -13.93 4.92
N ILE A 29 -9.85 -13.71 5.96
CA ILE A 29 -9.51 -12.80 7.06
C ILE A 29 -8.65 -13.54 8.10
N LEU A 30 -8.91 -14.82 8.36
CA LEU A 30 -8.16 -15.61 9.35
C LEU A 30 -6.81 -16.15 8.85
N ARG A 31 -6.50 -16.09 7.55
CA ARG A 31 -5.33 -16.76 6.97
C ARG A 31 -4.00 -16.40 7.66
N GLY A 32 -3.76 -15.13 7.99
CA GLY A 32 -2.54 -14.67 8.65
C GLY A 32 -2.57 -14.77 10.19
N SER A 33 -3.63 -15.34 10.77
CA SER A 33 -3.77 -15.44 12.22
C SER A 33 -3.01 -16.63 12.82
N HIS A 34 -2.73 -17.66 12.00
CA HIS A 34 -2.05 -18.88 12.45
C HIS A 34 -0.54 -18.66 12.64
N ASP A 35 0.06 -17.92 11.71
CA ASP A 35 1.45 -17.50 11.64
C ASP A 35 1.96 -16.90 12.97
N VAL A 36 1.12 -16.11 13.65
CA VAL A 36 1.43 -15.49 14.95
C VAL A 36 1.72 -16.55 16.02
N TYR A 37 0.88 -17.58 16.12
CA TYR A 37 1.02 -18.60 17.15
C TYR A 37 2.15 -19.56 16.83
N GLU A 38 2.29 -19.94 15.56
CA GLU A 38 3.39 -20.76 15.08
C GLU A 38 4.73 -20.10 15.40
N MET A 39 4.88 -18.82 15.05
CA MET A 39 6.06 -18.02 15.38
C MET A 39 6.36 -17.99 16.88
N ILE A 40 5.35 -17.73 17.72
CA ILE A 40 5.54 -17.65 19.17
C ILE A 40 5.95 -19.00 19.75
N THR A 41 5.42 -20.10 19.23
CA THR A 41 5.85 -21.45 19.59
C THR A 41 7.31 -21.68 19.20
N HIS A 42 7.73 -21.31 17.98
CA HIS A 42 9.13 -21.42 17.54
C HIS A 42 10.10 -20.54 18.37
N LEU A 43 9.69 -19.33 18.74
CA LEU A 43 10.46 -18.45 19.62
C LEU A 43 10.61 -19.04 21.03
N ASN A 44 9.55 -19.63 21.59
CA ASN A 44 9.60 -20.33 22.88
C ASN A 44 10.54 -21.54 22.86
N LEU A 45 10.64 -22.22 21.71
CA LEU A 45 11.55 -23.34 21.53
C LEU A 45 13.01 -22.91 21.27
N LEU A 46 13.28 -21.60 21.11
CA LEU A 46 14.57 -21.05 20.67
C LEU A 46 15.03 -21.61 19.31
N ILE A 47 14.09 -22.01 18.46
CA ILE A 47 14.34 -22.50 17.10
C ILE A 47 13.62 -21.58 16.08
N PRO A 48 14.00 -20.29 16.00
CA PRO A 48 13.36 -19.36 15.06
C PRO A 48 13.68 -19.66 13.59
N GLY A 49 14.73 -20.44 13.31
CA GLY A 49 15.16 -20.80 11.94
C GLY A 49 14.23 -21.77 11.21
N ASP A 50 13.39 -22.50 11.94
CA ASP A 50 12.48 -23.51 11.38
C ASP A 50 11.09 -22.94 11.04
N TYR A 51 10.84 -21.66 11.34
CA TYR A 51 9.56 -21.02 11.02
C TYR A 51 9.46 -20.74 9.51
N GLU A 52 8.44 -21.29 8.85
CA GLU A 52 8.29 -21.23 7.38
C GLU A 52 7.89 -19.83 6.85
N GLY A 53 7.38 -18.93 7.69
CA GLY A 53 6.93 -17.59 7.29
C GLY A 53 8.00 -16.47 7.38
N PRO A 54 7.68 -15.25 6.88
CA PRO A 54 8.52 -14.07 7.12
C PRO A 54 8.56 -13.74 8.62
N PHE A 55 9.70 -13.29 9.16
CA PHE A 55 9.84 -12.92 10.58
C PHE A 55 9.50 -11.44 10.80
N PRO A 56 8.23 -11.02 11.03
CA PRO A 56 7.96 -9.61 11.16
C PRO A 56 8.22 -9.11 12.58
N ILE A 57 8.69 -7.86 12.66
CA ILE A 57 9.06 -7.23 13.93
C ILE A 57 7.90 -7.16 14.93
N HIS A 58 6.64 -7.05 14.47
CA HIS A 58 5.49 -7.00 15.36
C HIS A 58 5.22 -8.31 16.09
N TYR A 59 5.52 -9.47 15.51
CA TYR A 59 5.41 -10.75 16.22
C TYR A 59 6.44 -10.89 17.34
N PHE A 60 7.65 -10.37 17.11
CA PHE A 60 8.66 -10.28 18.18
C PHE A 60 8.18 -9.39 19.33
N ILE A 61 7.53 -8.26 19.04
CA ILE A 61 6.93 -7.40 20.07
C ILE A 61 5.82 -8.15 20.83
N VAL A 62 4.92 -8.85 20.13
CA VAL A 62 3.88 -9.70 20.76
C VAL A 62 4.52 -10.72 21.71
N PHE A 63 5.56 -11.41 21.25
CA PHE A 63 6.30 -12.39 22.04
C PHE A 63 6.87 -11.77 23.32
N CYS A 64 7.59 -10.65 23.21
CA CYS A 64 8.14 -9.95 24.37
C CYS A 64 7.06 -9.51 25.37
N LEU A 65 5.94 -8.95 24.89
CA LEU A 65 4.84 -8.52 25.75
C LEU A 65 4.13 -9.69 26.42
N ASN A 66 3.92 -10.79 25.70
CA ASN A 66 3.31 -11.99 26.24
C ASN A 66 4.23 -12.68 27.27
N TYR A 67 5.55 -12.58 27.10
CA TYR A 67 6.52 -13.05 28.08
C TYR A 67 6.47 -12.24 29.38
N ILE A 68 6.32 -10.91 29.29
CA ILE A 68 6.26 -10.02 30.46
C ILE A 68 4.90 -10.11 31.18
N VAL A 69 3.80 -10.17 30.43
CA VAL A 69 2.43 -10.21 30.96
C VAL A 69 1.63 -11.34 30.26
N PRO A 70 1.81 -12.59 30.69
CA PRO A 70 1.17 -13.74 30.06
C PRO A 70 -0.34 -13.81 30.28
N SER A 71 -0.87 -13.14 31.32
CA SER A 71 -2.30 -13.14 31.65
C SER A 71 -3.21 -12.50 30.59
N VAL A 72 -2.65 -11.64 29.73
CA VAL A 72 -3.39 -10.99 28.63
C VAL A 72 -3.57 -11.93 27.43
N GLY A 73 -2.63 -12.86 27.23
CA GLY A 73 -2.61 -13.80 26.12
C GLY A 73 -2.17 -13.20 24.78
N VAL A 74 -1.61 -14.06 23.93
CA VAL A 74 -1.09 -13.75 22.59
C VAL A 74 -2.11 -13.06 21.71
N GLU A 75 -3.37 -13.50 21.77
CA GLU A 75 -4.46 -12.97 20.95
C GLU A 75 -4.67 -11.48 21.17
N ASN A 76 -4.80 -11.11 22.44
CA ASN A 76 -5.12 -9.74 22.81
C ASN A 76 -3.94 -8.81 22.56
N TRP A 77 -2.71 -9.29 22.78
CA TRP A 77 -1.50 -8.54 22.41
C TRP A 77 -1.41 -8.30 20.91
N THR A 78 -1.70 -9.32 20.10
CA THR A 78 -1.71 -9.21 18.64
C THR A 78 -2.76 -8.23 18.16
N ARG A 79 -4.02 -8.37 18.62
CA ARG A 79 -5.11 -7.44 18.29
C ARG A 79 -4.76 -6.00 18.66
N LEU A 80 -4.13 -5.79 19.83
CA LEU A 80 -3.72 -4.47 20.29
C LEU A 80 -2.62 -3.87 19.39
N ILE A 81 -1.58 -4.64 19.06
CA ILE A 81 -0.48 -4.15 18.22
C ILE A 81 -0.99 -3.81 16.81
N LEU A 82 -1.80 -4.68 16.21
CA LEU A 82 -2.40 -4.41 14.89
C LEU A 82 -3.31 -3.17 14.92
N PHE A 83 -4.06 -2.98 16.00
CA PHE A 83 -4.86 -1.77 16.20
C PHE A 83 -4.00 -0.50 16.30
N LEU A 84 -2.87 -0.55 17.02
CA LEU A 84 -1.93 0.58 17.09
C LEU A 84 -1.27 0.87 15.74
N VAL A 85 -0.94 -0.17 14.97
CA VAL A 85 -0.43 -0.06 13.61
C VAL A 85 -1.43 0.64 12.69
N ASP A 86 -2.72 0.29 12.78
CA ASP A 86 -3.77 0.95 11.99
C ASP A 86 -3.97 2.43 12.38
N ILE A 87 -3.90 2.76 13.67
CA ILE A 87 -3.89 4.16 14.13
C ILE A 87 -2.68 4.88 13.56
N GLY A 88 -1.50 4.27 13.62
CA GLY A 88 -0.26 4.83 13.05
C GLY A 88 -0.40 5.08 11.55
N THR A 89 -0.99 4.14 10.82
CA THR A 89 -1.23 4.24 9.37
C THR A 89 -2.15 5.40 9.05
N ALA A 90 -3.30 5.47 9.72
CA ALA A 90 -4.25 6.58 9.58
C ALA A 90 -3.59 7.94 9.93
N HIS A 91 -2.76 7.96 10.97
CA HIS A 91 -2.04 9.14 11.40
C HIS A 91 -1.06 9.64 10.34
N TYR A 92 -0.19 8.77 9.82
CA TYR A 92 0.76 9.14 8.76
C TYR A 92 0.06 9.58 7.48
N LEU A 93 -1.03 8.91 7.08
CA LEU A 93 -1.84 9.35 5.94
C LEU A 93 -2.46 10.74 6.18
N SER A 94 -2.97 11.02 7.38
CA SER A 94 -3.51 12.33 7.72
C SER A 94 -2.43 13.43 7.72
N MET A 95 -1.23 13.12 8.22
CA MET A 95 -0.09 14.03 8.19
C MET A 95 0.39 14.28 6.77
N LEU A 96 0.46 13.24 5.93
CA LEU A 96 0.76 13.34 4.50
C LEU A 96 -0.17 14.34 3.80
N VAL A 97 -1.48 14.23 4.02
CA VAL A 97 -2.46 15.19 3.47
C VAL A 97 -2.19 16.61 3.97
N GLY A 98 -1.84 16.77 5.26
CA GLY A 98 -1.42 18.06 5.81
C GLY A 98 -0.22 18.66 5.09
N GLU A 99 0.82 17.87 4.84
CA GLU A 99 2.03 18.28 4.12
C GLU A 99 1.75 18.62 2.65
N ILE A 100 0.90 17.84 1.99
CA ILE A 100 0.45 18.15 0.63
C ILE A 100 -0.22 19.52 0.65
N ASN A 101 -1.20 19.76 1.55
CA ASN A 101 -1.93 21.03 1.63
C ASN A 101 -1.02 22.25 1.89
N LEU A 102 0.04 22.10 2.69
CA LEU A 102 1.01 23.17 2.94
C LEU A 102 1.82 23.52 1.69
N SER A 103 2.23 22.51 0.92
CA SER A 103 3.00 22.70 -0.32
C SER A 103 2.27 23.56 -1.38
N TYR A 104 0.94 23.55 -1.36
CA TYR A 104 0.13 24.37 -2.26
C TYR A 104 -0.03 25.81 -1.77
N LYS A 105 -0.21 26.02 -0.46
CA LYS A 105 -0.33 27.37 0.13
C LYS A 105 0.91 28.23 -0.08
N ASP A 106 2.10 27.62 -0.10
CA ASP A 106 3.36 28.32 -0.36
C ASP A 106 3.49 28.85 -1.81
N LYS A 107 2.58 28.48 -2.73
CA LYS A 107 2.54 28.97 -4.11
C LYS A 107 1.55 30.12 -4.35
N ASP A 108 0.71 30.46 -3.38
CA ASP A 108 -0.36 31.45 -3.50
C ASP A 108 0.09 32.91 -3.21
N GLU A 109 1.32 33.30 -3.58
CA GLU A 109 1.71 34.72 -3.60
C GLU A 109 1.34 35.45 -4.91
N ASP A 110 0.81 34.74 -5.91
CA ASP A 110 -0.07 35.27 -6.96
C ASP A 110 -0.60 34.05 -7.75
N PRO A 111 -1.85 33.61 -7.56
CA PRO A 111 -2.39 32.56 -8.40
C PRO A 111 -2.43 33.11 -9.83
N PRO A 112 -1.83 32.45 -10.84
CA PRO A 112 -2.06 32.84 -12.22
C PRO A 112 -3.57 32.77 -12.44
N GLU A 113 -4.17 33.86 -12.92
CA GLU A 113 -5.57 33.86 -13.33
C GLU A 113 -5.80 32.63 -14.22
N PRO A 114 -6.82 31.80 -13.92
CA PRO A 114 -7.12 30.65 -14.76
C PRO A 114 -7.32 31.18 -16.18
N ALA A 115 -6.54 30.68 -17.13
CA ALA A 115 -6.57 31.14 -18.52
C ALA A 115 -7.93 30.81 -19.17
N ASN A 116 -8.73 29.96 -18.53
CA ASN A 116 -10.08 29.61 -18.92
C ASN A 116 -10.97 29.42 -17.67
N PRO A 117 -12.21 29.94 -17.62
CA PRO A 117 -13.16 29.66 -16.53
C PRO A 117 -13.59 28.18 -16.44
N ASP A 118 -13.30 27.37 -17.47
CA ASP A 118 -13.48 25.91 -17.47
C ASP A 118 -12.21 25.13 -17.10
N GLU A 119 -11.08 25.81 -16.85
CA GLU A 119 -9.90 25.15 -16.29
C GLU A 119 -10.20 24.70 -14.85
N PRO A 120 -9.88 23.45 -14.48
CA PRO A 120 -9.93 23.07 -13.09
C PRO A 120 -8.95 23.97 -12.33
N GLU A 121 -9.47 24.83 -11.44
CA GLU A 121 -8.64 25.47 -10.41
C GLU A 121 -7.76 24.39 -9.79
N GLU A 122 -6.48 24.36 -10.20
CA GLU A 122 -5.51 23.33 -9.82
C GLU A 122 -5.18 23.39 -8.32
N TYR A 123 -5.71 24.41 -7.62
CA TYR A 123 -5.29 24.87 -6.31
C TYR A 123 -6.38 24.85 -5.22
N GLY A 124 -7.65 24.61 -5.53
CA GLY A 124 -8.74 24.96 -4.59
C GLY A 124 -9.21 23.88 -3.61
N PHE A 125 -9.11 22.60 -3.95
CA PHE A 125 -9.77 21.56 -3.17
C PHE A 125 -8.77 20.44 -2.88
N MET A 126 -8.45 20.25 -1.61
CA MET A 126 -7.66 19.12 -1.13
C MET A 126 -8.47 18.33 -0.11
N SER A 127 -8.16 17.04 0.02
CA SER A 127 -8.80 16.19 1.02
C SER A 127 -8.55 16.73 2.44
N ASN A 128 -9.56 16.61 3.30
CA ASN A 128 -9.38 16.93 4.71
C ASN A 128 -8.59 15.80 5.39
N PRO A 129 -7.48 16.09 6.10
CA PRO A 129 -6.70 15.09 6.85
C PRO A 129 -7.55 14.18 7.74
N MET A 130 -8.58 14.74 8.39
CA MET A 130 -9.47 14.00 9.29
C MET A 130 -10.41 13.06 8.53
N THR A 131 -10.80 13.41 7.31
CA THR A 131 -11.58 12.54 6.43
C THR A 131 -10.76 11.32 6.03
N ILE A 132 -9.50 11.50 5.65
CA ILE A 132 -8.60 10.38 5.31
C ILE A 132 -8.32 9.50 6.54
N PHE A 133 -8.09 10.12 7.70
CA PHE A 133 -7.96 9.41 8.96
C PHE A 133 -9.18 8.51 9.25
N ALA A 134 -10.39 9.05 9.07
CA ALA A 134 -11.64 8.32 9.29
C ALA A 134 -11.86 7.22 8.23
N ILE A 135 -11.63 7.51 6.95
CA ILE A 135 -11.81 6.55 5.83
C ILE A 135 -10.97 5.30 6.06
N TYR A 136 -9.72 5.45 6.47
CA TYR A 136 -8.85 4.31 6.75
C TYR A 136 -9.27 3.60 8.05
N LEU A 137 -9.35 4.35 9.16
CA LEU A 137 -9.48 3.74 10.48
C LEU A 137 -10.87 3.14 10.74
N LEU A 138 -11.93 3.65 10.12
CA LEU A 138 -13.28 3.11 10.24
C LEU A 138 -13.62 2.11 9.13
N ASN A 139 -12.65 1.72 8.30
CA ASN A 139 -12.90 0.77 7.23
C ASN A 139 -13.29 -0.61 7.79
N PRO A 140 -14.48 -1.15 7.47
CA PRO A 140 -14.96 -2.44 7.98
C PRO A 140 -13.99 -3.59 7.72
N VAL A 141 -13.29 -3.57 6.59
CA VAL A 141 -12.31 -4.61 6.25
C VAL A 141 -11.15 -4.60 7.23
N SER A 142 -10.59 -3.42 7.52
CA SER A 142 -9.52 -3.29 8.52
C SER A 142 -10.03 -3.67 9.92
N ILE A 143 -11.29 -3.35 10.29
CA ILE A 143 -11.90 -3.80 11.57
C ILE A 143 -11.79 -5.33 11.66
N LEU A 144 -12.27 -6.02 10.63
CA LEU A 144 -12.37 -7.47 10.63
C LEU A 144 -10.99 -8.14 10.61
N TYR A 145 -10.02 -7.58 9.89
CA TYR A 145 -8.64 -8.07 9.88
C TYR A 145 -7.96 -7.95 11.26
N ASN A 146 -8.13 -6.83 11.97
CA ASN A 146 -7.61 -6.71 13.33
C ASN A 146 -8.32 -7.66 14.29
N TYR A 147 -9.64 -7.80 14.19
CA TYR A 147 -10.39 -8.75 15.01
C TYR A 147 -9.90 -10.20 14.78
N GLY A 148 -9.61 -10.54 13.52
CA GLY A 148 -9.05 -11.81 13.09
C GLY A 148 -7.55 -11.96 13.24
N MET A 149 -6.83 -11.01 13.86
CA MET A 149 -5.38 -11.05 14.10
C MET A 149 -4.53 -11.16 12.82
N ASN A 150 -5.04 -10.66 11.70
CA ASN A 150 -4.34 -10.70 10.43
C ASN A 150 -3.50 -9.45 10.24
N ASP A 151 -2.21 -9.63 9.96
CA ASP A 151 -1.22 -8.56 9.90
C ASP A 151 -1.08 -7.90 8.52
N ALA A 152 -1.96 -8.21 7.57
CA ALA A 152 -1.91 -7.64 6.23
C ALA A 152 -1.86 -6.10 6.21
N GLY A 153 -2.38 -5.43 7.25
CA GLY A 153 -2.33 -3.97 7.44
C GLY A 153 -0.92 -3.40 7.72
N VAL A 154 -0.01 -4.20 8.28
CA VAL A 154 1.34 -3.74 8.71
C VAL A 154 2.17 -3.21 7.54
N ARG A 155 2.03 -3.82 6.36
CA ARG A 155 2.73 -3.34 5.16
C ARG A 155 2.33 -1.91 4.76
N PHE A 156 1.07 -1.54 4.98
CA PHE A 156 0.53 -0.23 4.64
C PHE A 156 0.95 0.83 5.65
N PHE A 157 1.25 0.45 6.89
CA PHE A 157 1.88 1.33 7.86
C PHE A 157 3.25 1.81 7.37
N TRP A 158 4.13 0.88 6.98
CA TRP A 158 5.47 1.22 6.50
C TRP A 158 5.43 2.06 5.23
N LEU A 159 4.55 1.71 4.28
CA LEU A 159 4.33 2.51 3.07
C LEU A 159 3.86 3.93 3.42
N SER A 160 2.82 4.07 4.26
CA SER A 160 2.30 5.39 4.65
C SER A 160 3.34 6.25 5.35
N MET A 161 4.18 5.64 6.18
CA MET A 161 5.28 6.30 6.86
C MET A 161 6.37 6.76 5.87
N ALA A 162 6.74 5.93 4.89
CA ALA A 162 7.69 6.30 3.84
C ALA A 162 7.15 7.45 2.97
N LEU A 163 5.87 7.41 2.58
CA LEU A 163 5.21 8.48 1.82
C LEU A 163 5.22 9.81 2.56
N TYR A 164 4.95 9.78 3.87
CA TYR A 164 4.97 10.96 4.72
C TYR A 164 6.37 11.58 4.74
N TYR A 165 7.42 10.82 5.04
CA TYR A 165 8.79 11.35 5.09
C TYR A 165 9.30 11.82 3.73
N ALA A 166 8.94 11.13 2.64
CA ALA A 166 9.28 11.57 1.29
C ALA A 166 8.66 12.93 0.97
N THR A 167 7.37 13.11 1.26
CA THR A 167 6.66 14.37 1.00
C THR A 167 7.17 15.51 1.88
N ARG A 168 7.39 15.22 3.18
CA ARG A 168 7.93 16.19 4.14
C ARG A 168 9.34 16.64 3.77
N SER A 169 10.22 15.72 3.39
CA SER A 169 11.58 16.05 2.93
C SER A 169 11.55 16.91 1.67
N SER A 170 10.66 16.58 0.71
CA SER A 170 10.44 17.37 -0.50
C SER A 170 10.00 18.81 -0.20
N ASN A 171 9.17 19.00 0.83
CA ASN A 171 8.63 20.31 1.21
C ASN A 171 9.57 21.15 2.08
N ALA A 172 10.58 20.55 2.70
CA ALA A 172 11.44 21.25 3.64
C ALA A 172 12.36 22.26 2.93
N LYS A 173 12.34 23.53 3.34
CA LYS A 173 13.27 24.58 2.85
C LYS A 173 14.74 24.21 3.10
N ILE A 174 14.99 23.46 4.17
CA ILE A 174 16.27 22.84 4.48
C ILE A 174 15.98 21.35 4.66
N ILE A 175 16.57 20.51 3.83
CA ILE A 175 16.42 19.06 3.93
C ILE A 175 16.92 18.63 5.31
N GLY A 176 15.99 18.28 6.20
CA GLY A 176 16.33 17.74 7.50
C GLY A 176 16.95 16.37 7.29
N MET A 177 18.25 16.22 7.59
CA MET A 177 18.96 14.93 7.49
C MET A 177 18.22 13.81 8.22
N LYS A 178 17.50 14.14 9.30
CA LYS A 178 16.62 13.24 10.04
C LYS A 178 15.51 12.63 9.18
N ASP A 179 14.82 13.43 8.37
CA ASP A 179 13.68 12.96 7.57
C ASP A 179 14.14 12.05 6.42
N VAL A 180 15.31 12.34 5.83
CA VAL A 180 15.96 11.47 4.83
C VAL A 180 16.40 10.14 5.45
N ILE A 181 17.01 10.16 6.65
CA ILE A 181 17.40 8.92 7.36
C ILE A 181 16.16 8.09 7.69
N LEU A 182 15.10 8.72 8.20
CA LEU A 182 13.84 8.03 8.50
C LEU A 182 13.18 7.48 7.24
N LEU A 183 13.22 8.20 6.12
CA LEU A 183 12.77 7.69 4.83
C LEU A 183 13.53 6.44 4.41
N GLN A 184 14.87 6.44 4.51
CA GLN A 184 15.70 5.30 4.14
C GLN A 184 15.39 4.07 5.01
N ILE A 185 15.31 4.25 6.33
CA ILE A 185 14.97 3.16 7.26
C ILE A 185 13.57 2.61 6.96
N THR A 186 12.57 3.48 6.82
CA THR A 186 11.17 3.08 6.65
C THR A 186 10.91 2.41 5.30
N SER A 187 11.54 2.89 4.22
CA SER A 187 11.46 2.25 2.90
C SER A 187 12.18 0.91 2.83
N ALA A 188 13.34 0.76 3.49
CA ALA A 188 14.01 -0.54 3.59
C ALA A 188 13.17 -1.53 4.40
N THR A 189 12.60 -1.08 5.52
CA THR A 189 11.69 -1.85 6.38
C THR A 189 10.43 -2.25 5.62
N MET A 190 9.87 -1.35 4.81
CA MET A 190 8.75 -1.66 3.91
C MET A 190 9.09 -2.83 2.98
N VAL A 191 10.25 -2.82 2.32
CA VAL A 191 10.63 -3.93 1.41
C VAL A 191 10.82 -5.23 2.17
N VAL A 192 11.53 -5.20 3.30
CA VAL A 192 11.86 -6.39 4.11
C VAL A 192 10.62 -7.05 4.71
N PHE A 193 9.64 -6.27 5.17
CA PHE A 193 8.49 -6.78 5.92
C PHE A 193 7.16 -6.76 5.15
N SER A 194 7.12 -6.31 3.88
CA SER A 194 5.90 -6.32 3.03
C SER A 194 5.94 -7.41 1.97
N SER A 195 6.84 -7.26 1.00
CA SER A 195 7.01 -8.14 -0.17
C SER A 195 8.14 -7.55 -1.02
N PHE A 196 8.90 -8.41 -1.69
CA PHE A 196 9.95 -8.00 -2.61
C PHE A 196 9.41 -7.11 -3.74
N ASN A 197 8.15 -7.28 -4.16
CA ASN A 197 7.51 -6.42 -5.17
C ASN A 197 7.41 -4.95 -4.74
N SER A 198 7.52 -4.65 -3.44
CA SER A 198 7.58 -3.29 -2.91
C SER A 198 8.88 -2.56 -3.30
N PHE A 199 9.91 -3.28 -3.74
CA PHE A 199 11.13 -2.70 -4.29
C PHE A 199 10.84 -1.81 -5.50
N ALA A 200 9.83 -2.17 -6.30
CA ALA A 200 9.38 -1.39 -7.46
C ALA A 200 8.93 0.03 -7.10
N LEU A 201 8.54 0.28 -5.83
CA LEU A 201 8.06 1.57 -5.35
C LEU A 201 9.19 2.56 -5.06
N LEU A 202 10.40 2.06 -4.76
CA LEU A 202 11.51 2.88 -4.28
C LEU A 202 11.89 4.01 -5.24
N PRO A 203 11.98 3.80 -6.58
CA PRO A 203 12.27 4.90 -7.51
C PRO A 203 11.23 6.02 -7.45
N ALA A 204 9.95 5.69 -7.33
CA ALA A 204 8.89 6.69 -7.25
C ALA A 204 8.96 7.47 -5.91
N ILE A 205 9.19 6.76 -4.80
CA ILE A 205 9.29 7.35 -3.45
C ILE A 205 10.48 8.30 -3.34
N PHE A 206 11.67 7.86 -3.77
CA PHE A 206 12.86 8.71 -3.75
C PHE A 206 12.78 9.86 -4.76
N TYR A 207 12.06 9.67 -5.87
CA TYR A 207 11.80 10.78 -6.78
C TYR A 207 10.90 11.83 -6.15
N LEU A 208 9.86 11.43 -5.41
CA LEU A 208 9.00 12.35 -4.68
C LEU A 208 9.78 13.19 -3.68
N GLU A 209 10.72 12.57 -2.96
CA GLU A 209 11.63 13.24 -2.04
C GLU A 209 12.50 14.29 -2.74
N ALA A 210 13.15 13.93 -3.85
CA ALA A 210 14.04 14.82 -4.59
C ALA A 210 13.32 15.77 -5.57
N HIS A 211 12.00 15.70 -5.72
CA HIS A 211 11.31 16.37 -6.83
C HIS A 211 11.54 17.90 -6.86
N LYS A 212 11.46 18.58 -5.70
CA LYS A 212 11.64 20.04 -5.65
C LYS A 212 13.09 20.49 -5.86
N SER A 213 14.08 19.62 -5.65
CA SER A 213 15.49 19.95 -5.92
C SER A 213 15.85 19.82 -7.41
N ILE A 214 15.05 19.08 -8.18
CA ILE A 214 15.30 18.81 -9.59
C ILE A 214 14.55 19.82 -10.45
N LYS A 215 15.28 20.60 -11.25
CA LYS A 215 14.68 21.49 -12.26
C LYS A 215 14.10 20.67 -13.40
N THR A 216 12.76 20.66 -13.51
CA THR A 216 12.06 19.98 -14.61
C THR A 216 11.77 20.95 -15.75
N THR A 217 11.86 20.47 -16.99
CA THR A 217 11.58 21.29 -18.17
C THR A 217 10.11 21.23 -18.57
N HIS A 218 9.56 22.34 -19.10
CA HIS A 218 8.16 22.41 -19.51
C HIS A 218 7.83 21.52 -20.73
N TYR A 219 8.79 21.29 -21.62
CA TYR A 219 8.58 20.58 -22.89
C TYR A 219 9.11 19.13 -22.82
N ASN A 220 9.95 18.76 -23.79
CA ASN A 220 10.49 17.41 -23.92
C ASN A 220 11.49 17.10 -22.82
N ILE A 221 11.49 15.84 -22.38
CA ILE A 221 12.46 15.31 -21.42
C ILE A 221 13.87 15.50 -22.01
N THR A 222 14.68 16.31 -21.34
CA THR A 222 16.07 16.52 -21.76
C THR A 222 16.99 15.48 -21.16
N ARG A 223 18.10 15.17 -21.84
CA ARG A 223 19.13 14.26 -21.31
C ARG A 223 19.72 14.75 -19.98
N GLN A 224 19.83 16.07 -19.80
CA GLN A 224 20.31 16.68 -18.56
C GLN A 224 19.32 16.48 -17.40
N GLU A 225 18.03 16.60 -17.67
CA GLU A 225 16.97 16.32 -16.70
C GLU A 225 16.98 14.84 -16.27
N VAL A 226 17.06 13.89 -17.22
CA VAL A 226 17.19 12.46 -16.92
C VAL A 226 18.43 12.20 -16.05
N LYS A 227 19.58 12.80 -16.42
CA LYS A 227 20.81 12.66 -15.63
C LYS A 227 20.63 13.19 -14.21
N SER A 228 19.97 14.34 -14.04
CA SER A 228 19.70 14.95 -12.73
C SER A 228 18.80 14.05 -11.87
N ILE A 229 17.74 13.50 -12.46
CA ILE A 229 16.83 12.55 -11.80
C ILE A 229 17.60 11.31 -11.33
N LEU A 230 18.35 10.68 -12.23
CA LEU A 230 19.11 9.47 -11.90
C LEU A 230 20.21 9.73 -10.85
N LEU A 231 20.82 10.91 -10.87
CA LEU A 231 21.87 11.27 -9.91
C LEU A 231 21.34 11.42 -8.48
N HIS A 232 20.06 11.76 -8.30
CA HIS A 232 19.40 11.76 -6.99
C HIS A 232 18.86 10.37 -6.60
N LEU A 233 18.35 9.60 -7.58
CA LEU A 233 17.77 8.28 -7.31
C LEU A 233 18.81 7.23 -6.96
N ILE A 234 19.91 7.14 -7.72
CA ILE A 234 20.88 6.04 -7.62
C ILE A 234 21.51 5.96 -6.22
N PRO A 235 22.00 7.06 -5.60
CA PRO A 235 22.58 6.99 -4.26
C PRO A 235 21.57 6.53 -3.20
N SER A 236 20.34 7.06 -3.24
CA SER A 236 19.26 6.67 -2.34
C SER A 236 18.91 5.18 -2.50
N MET A 237 18.84 4.68 -3.74
CA MET A 237 18.63 3.26 -4.02
C MET A 237 19.77 2.39 -3.48
N ILE A 238 21.04 2.78 -3.67
CA ILE A 238 22.20 2.01 -3.18
C ILE A 238 22.17 1.92 -1.66
N ILE A 239 21.94 3.04 -0.97
CA ILE A 239 21.82 3.08 0.49
C ILE A 239 20.67 2.18 0.94
N ASN A 240 19.53 2.24 0.27
CA ASN A 240 18.38 1.43 0.61
C ASN A 240 18.64 -0.07 0.43
N VAL A 241 19.28 -0.46 -0.67
CA VAL A 241 19.69 -1.85 -0.90
C VAL A 241 20.64 -2.33 0.19
N ALA A 242 21.63 -1.51 0.58
CA ALA A 242 22.53 -1.84 1.68
C ALA A 242 21.77 -2.03 3.01
N LEU A 243 20.78 -1.17 3.30
CA LEU A 243 19.92 -1.31 4.47
C LEU A 243 19.01 -2.54 4.41
N ILE A 244 18.46 -2.87 3.24
CA ILE A 244 17.66 -4.09 3.03
C ILE A 244 18.53 -5.33 3.33
N VAL A 245 19.76 -5.37 2.81
CA VAL A 245 20.72 -6.46 3.07
C VAL A 245 21.08 -6.53 4.56
N PHE A 246 21.32 -5.39 5.20
CA PHE A 246 21.63 -5.31 6.62
C PHE A 246 20.46 -5.78 7.50
N LEU A 247 19.26 -5.26 7.27
CA LEU A 247 18.05 -5.62 8.01
C LEU A 247 17.70 -7.09 7.77
N GLY A 248 17.72 -7.54 6.51
CA GLY A 248 17.43 -8.92 6.16
C GLY A 248 18.38 -9.93 6.82
N SER A 249 19.66 -9.58 6.95
CA SER A 249 20.65 -10.46 7.60
C SER A 249 20.51 -10.45 9.12
N THR A 250 20.23 -9.28 9.71
CA THR A 250 20.04 -9.12 11.17
C THR A 250 18.80 -9.86 11.67
N PHE A 251 17.69 -9.82 10.92
CA PHE A 251 16.44 -10.48 11.30
C PHE A 251 16.34 -11.93 10.80
N GLY A 252 17.42 -12.50 10.26
CA GLY A 252 17.45 -13.88 9.78
C GLY A 252 16.60 -14.15 8.52
N ILE A 253 16.01 -13.12 7.89
CA ILE A 253 15.20 -13.23 6.67
C ILE A 253 16.08 -13.62 5.47
N LEU A 254 17.34 -13.16 5.44
CA LEU A 254 18.36 -13.55 4.46
C LEU A 254 19.11 -14.83 4.83
N SER A 255 18.76 -15.52 5.92
CA SER A 255 19.30 -16.86 6.19
C SER A 255 18.74 -17.89 5.19
N ARG A 256 17.58 -17.58 4.59
CA ARG A 256 17.15 -18.19 3.33
C ARG A 256 17.84 -17.49 2.17
N PRO A 257 18.34 -18.22 1.16
CA PRO A 257 18.72 -17.63 -0.11
C PRO A 257 17.66 -16.62 -0.55
N LEU A 258 18.05 -15.43 -1.00
CA LEU A 258 17.12 -14.46 -1.60
C LEU A 258 16.26 -15.13 -2.69
N GLU A 259 16.82 -16.14 -3.35
CA GLU A 259 16.17 -17.03 -4.30
C GLU A 259 14.97 -17.79 -3.70
N ASP A 260 15.01 -18.22 -2.44
CA ASP A 260 13.92 -18.92 -1.76
C ASP A 260 12.81 -17.96 -1.31
N VAL A 261 13.16 -16.73 -0.94
CA VAL A 261 12.18 -15.68 -0.63
C VAL A 261 11.47 -15.22 -1.91
N VAL A 262 12.23 -15.05 -2.99
CA VAL A 262 11.70 -14.72 -4.31
C VAL A 262 10.89 -15.90 -4.85
N SER A 263 11.32 -17.15 -4.73
CA SER A 263 10.54 -18.30 -5.17
C SER A 263 9.27 -18.48 -4.33
N ALA A 264 9.31 -18.27 -3.02
CA ALA A 264 8.10 -18.34 -2.17
C ALA A 264 7.08 -17.23 -2.50
N ASP A 265 7.53 -15.99 -2.74
CA ASP A 265 6.68 -14.88 -3.20
C ASP A 265 6.13 -15.14 -4.62
N TYR A 266 6.85 -15.90 -5.46
CA TYR A 266 6.48 -16.09 -6.87
C TYR A 266 5.75 -17.41 -7.18
N ASP A 267 5.95 -18.46 -6.39
CA ASP A 267 5.33 -19.78 -6.54
C ASP A 267 4.01 -19.88 -5.75
N GLY A 268 3.73 -18.91 -4.87
CA GLY A 268 2.60 -18.96 -3.95
C GLY A 268 2.61 -20.25 -3.13
N SER A 269 3.80 -20.76 -2.83
CA SER A 269 4.03 -22.09 -2.24
C SER A 269 3.82 -22.12 -0.73
N THR A 270 3.43 -21.00 -0.12
CA THR A 270 2.81 -21.04 1.22
C THR A 270 1.65 -22.03 1.18
N SER A 271 1.59 -22.92 2.17
CA SER A 271 0.78 -24.15 2.25
C SER A 271 -0.75 -24.00 2.18
N SER A 272 -1.29 -22.84 1.79
CA SER A 272 -2.72 -22.56 1.73
C SER A 272 -3.17 -22.10 0.33
N VAL A 273 -4.41 -22.44 -0.03
CA VAL A 273 -5.06 -21.98 -1.28
C VAL A 273 -5.06 -20.44 -1.29
N ASP A 274 -4.45 -19.87 -2.31
CA ASP A 274 -4.24 -18.44 -2.47
C ASP A 274 -5.21 -17.89 -3.52
N TYR A 275 -5.63 -16.63 -3.33
CA TYR A 275 -6.85 -16.06 -3.86
C TYR A 275 -6.60 -14.73 -4.59
N SER A 276 -5.39 -14.53 -5.08
CA SER A 276 -5.08 -13.45 -6.01
C SER A 276 -5.37 -13.86 -7.46
N LEU A 277 -5.54 -12.84 -8.32
CA LEU A 277 -5.49 -13.04 -9.77
C LEU A 277 -4.19 -13.73 -10.18
N PHE A 278 -3.10 -13.49 -9.45
CA PHE A 278 -1.80 -14.10 -9.66
C PHE A 278 -1.84 -15.61 -9.41
N TRP A 279 -2.46 -16.09 -8.32
CA TRP A 279 -2.66 -17.52 -8.05
C TRP A 279 -3.56 -18.18 -9.09
N TYR A 280 -4.66 -17.52 -9.48
CA TYR A 280 -5.54 -18.01 -10.55
C TYR A 280 -4.78 -18.13 -11.88
N LEU A 281 -3.97 -17.12 -12.23
CA LEU A 281 -3.15 -17.14 -13.44
C LEU A 281 -1.98 -18.12 -13.37
N GLN A 282 -1.41 -18.39 -12.19
CA GLN A 282 -0.22 -19.25 -12.07
C GLN A 282 -0.56 -20.72 -11.82
N ARG A 283 -1.55 -21.04 -10.98
CA ARG A 283 -1.87 -22.44 -10.63
C ARG A 283 -2.85 -23.12 -11.59
N LEU A 284 -3.69 -22.37 -12.31
CA LEU A 284 -4.67 -22.94 -13.25
C LEU A 284 -4.23 -22.86 -14.71
N LEU A 285 -3.26 -22.01 -15.06
CA LEU A 285 -2.72 -21.94 -16.42
C LEU A 285 -1.53 -22.90 -16.62
N PRO A 286 -1.26 -23.34 -17.86
CA PRO A 286 -0.12 -24.20 -18.18
C PRO A 286 1.23 -23.65 -17.72
N LYS A 287 2.24 -24.52 -17.53
CA LYS A 287 3.57 -24.15 -17.00
C LYS A 287 4.27 -23.07 -17.83
N GLU A 288 3.99 -23.01 -19.13
CA GLU A 288 4.50 -22.02 -20.06
C GLU A 288 3.99 -20.59 -19.73
N PHE A 289 2.77 -20.47 -19.18
CA PHE A 289 2.23 -19.21 -18.67
C PHE A 289 2.86 -18.79 -17.34
N MET A 290 3.32 -19.72 -16.50
CA MET A 290 4.05 -19.40 -15.27
C MET A 290 5.37 -18.70 -15.58
N ALA A 291 6.14 -19.21 -16.55
CA ALA A 291 7.39 -18.58 -16.98
C ALA A 291 7.16 -17.15 -17.53
N GLY A 292 6.09 -16.95 -18.31
CA GLY A 292 5.68 -15.63 -18.77
C GLY A 292 5.25 -14.69 -17.64
N THR A 293 4.60 -15.21 -16.60
CA THR A 293 4.16 -14.45 -15.43
C THR A 293 5.34 -14.02 -14.56
N LEU A 294 6.33 -14.91 -14.38
CA LEU A 294 7.56 -14.61 -13.66
C LEU A 294 8.36 -13.51 -14.37
N LEU A 295 8.53 -13.63 -15.69
CA LEU A 295 9.15 -12.59 -16.51
C LEU A 295 8.39 -11.26 -16.37
N LYS A 296 7.06 -11.27 -16.49
CA LYS A 296 6.21 -10.08 -16.31
C LYS A 296 6.46 -9.41 -14.95
N SER A 297 6.48 -10.18 -13.87
CA SER A 297 6.74 -9.64 -12.52
C SER A 297 8.14 -9.05 -12.39
N HIS A 298 9.17 -9.65 -13.00
CA HIS A 298 10.51 -9.06 -13.05
C HIS A 298 10.52 -7.74 -13.84
N MET A 299 9.81 -7.69 -14.98
CA MET A 299 9.67 -6.46 -15.74
C MET A 299 8.98 -5.38 -14.89
N MET A 300 7.92 -5.72 -14.16
CA MET A 300 7.19 -4.79 -13.27
C MET A 300 8.05 -4.26 -12.13
N THR A 301 8.96 -5.09 -11.59
CA THR A 301 9.84 -4.70 -10.49
C THR A 301 11.05 -3.88 -10.95
N PHE A 302 11.63 -4.17 -12.11
CA PHE A 302 12.91 -3.59 -12.53
C PHE A 302 12.85 -2.68 -13.75
N LEU A 303 11.93 -2.92 -14.70
CA LEU A 303 11.90 -2.20 -15.98
C LEU A 303 10.85 -1.09 -16.00
N TYR A 304 9.71 -1.22 -15.34
CA TYR A 304 8.65 -0.21 -15.36
C TYR A 304 8.84 1.00 -14.42
N PRO A 305 9.45 0.88 -13.22
CA PRO A 305 9.48 1.98 -12.26
C PRO A 305 10.23 3.23 -12.75
N ILE A 306 11.37 3.05 -13.42
CA ILE A 306 12.21 4.16 -13.89
C ILE A 306 11.55 4.91 -15.06
N PRO A 307 11.11 4.24 -16.15
CA PRO A 307 10.39 4.89 -17.23
C PRO A 307 9.14 5.63 -16.75
N LEU A 308 8.35 5.01 -15.85
CA LEU A 308 7.14 5.66 -15.34
C LEU A 308 7.47 6.92 -14.53
N THR A 309 8.53 6.87 -13.73
CA THR A 309 9.05 8.04 -13.00
C THR A 309 9.47 9.17 -13.95
N LEU A 310 10.07 8.86 -15.09
CA LEU A 310 10.43 9.86 -16.10
C LEU A 310 9.19 10.44 -16.81
N VAL A 311 8.21 9.60 -17.13
CA VAL A 311 6.95 10.01 -17.77
C VAL A 311 6.13 10.91 -16.85
N LEU A 312 6.05 10.55 -15.56
CA LEU A 312 5.29 11.27 -14.53
C LEU A 312 6.15 12.23 -13.70
N ARG A 313 7.29 12.68 -14.24
CA ARG A 313 8.24 13.56 -13.54
C ARG A 313 7.62 14.84 -12.96
N LYS A 314 6.61 15.41 -13.61
CA LYS A 314 5.92 16.63 -13.12
C LYS A 314 4.89 16.34 -12.02
N ARG A 315 4.56 15.07 -11.79
CA ARG A 315 3.51 14.60 -10.88
C ARG A 315 4.03 13.44 -10.03
N PRO A 316 5.05 13.68 -9.19
CA PRO A 316 5.69 12.61 -8.42
C PRO A 316 4.72 11.90 -7.46
N LEU A 317 3.75 12.61 -6.87
CA LEU A 317 2.75 11.99 -6.00
C LEU A 317 1.85 11.02 -6.77
N ASP A 318 1.43 11.39 -7.99
CA ASP A 318 0.62 10.50 -8.84
C ASP A 318 1.40 9.28 -9.29
N ASN A 319 2.70 9.44 -9.58
CA ASN A 319 3.60 8.33 -9.87
C ASN A 319 3.65 7.34 -8.70
N VAL A 320 3.79 7.83 -7.47
CA VAL A 320 3.85 6.98 -6.29
C VAL A 320 2.52 6.29 -6.01
N ILE A 321 1.38 7.00 -6.17
CA ILE A 321 0.05 6.40 -6.04
C ILE A 321 -0.12 5.29 -7.09
N LEU A 322 0.18 5.56 -8.36
CA LEU A 322 0.05 4.60 -9.45
C LEU A 322 0.93 3.36 -9.21
N MET A 323 2.20 3.56 -8.86
CA MET A 323 3.11 2.45 -8.55
C MET A 323 2.64 1.65 -7.33
N SER A 324 2.13 2.31 -6.29
CA SER A 324 1.58 1.63 -5.11
C SER A 324 0.40 0.73 -5.49
N ILE A 325 -0.50 1.24 -6.32
CA ILE A 325 -1.67 0.47 -6.77
C ILE A 325 -1.24 -0.71 -7.64
N ILE A 326 -0.33 -0.49 -8.59
CA ILE A 326 0.25 -1.57 -9.41
C ILE A 326 0.85 -2.64 -8.52
N THR A 327 1.75 -2.27 -7.61
CA THR A 327 2.42 -3.22 -6.71
C THR A 327 1.41 -4.00 -5.87
N ILE A 328 0.36 -3.37 -5.33
CA ILE A 328 -0.67 -4.06 -4.53
C ILE A 328 -1.48 -5.04 -5.39
N LEU A 329 -1.87 -4.65 -6.60
CA LEU A 329 -2.65 -5.51 -7.50
C LEU A 329 -1.85 -6.68 -8.07
N THR A 330 -0.54 -6.50 -8.24
CA THR A 330 0.36 -7.56 -8.74
C THR A 330 0.93 -8.43 -7.62
N GLN A 331 0.56 -8.20 -6.37
CA GLN A 331 1.00 -9.07 -5.29
C GLN A 331 0.41 -10.49 -5.46
N PRO A 332 1.20 -11.52 -5.15
CA PRO A 332 0.75 -12.90 -5.15
C PRO A 332 -0.42 -13.12 -4.19
N ASN A 333 -0.59 -12.29 -3.16
CA ASN A 333 -1.70 -12.36 -2.22
C ASN A 333 -2.38 -10.99 -2.08
N VAL A 334 -3.35 -10.66 -2.94
CA VAL A 334 -4.10 -9.40 -2.82
C VAL A 334 -5.11 -9.52 -1.66
N SER A 335 -4.90 -8.75 -0.60
CA SER A 335 -5.81 -8.71 0.54
C SER A 335 -6.93 -7.69 0.34
N LEU A 336 -8.09 -7.91 0.99
CA LEU A 336 -9.17 -6.92 1.00
C LEU A 336 -8.72 -5.59 1.64
N VAL A 337 -7.80 -5.66 2.62
CA VAL A 337 -7.19 -4.46 3.22
C VAL A 337 -6.35 -3.71 2.19
N GLY A 338 -5.67 -4.41 1.27
CA GLY A 338 -4.96 -3.77 0.15
C GLY A 338 -5.89 -3.03 -0.80
N ILE A 339 -7.04 -3.61 -1.12
CA ILE A 339 -8.08 -2.93 -1.93
C ILE A 339 -8.61 -1.69 -1.20
N ALA A 340 -8.90 -1.81 0.09
CA ALA A 340 -9.28 -0.68 0.95
C ALA A 340 -8.22 0.43 0.99
N TYR A 341 -6.93 0.05 1.05
CA TYR A 341 -5.82 0.98 1.05
C TYR A 341 -5.66 1.69 -0.30
N ILE A 342 -5.85 1.00 -1.43
CA ILE A 342 -5.89 1.61 -2.77
C ILE A 342 -6.91 2.75 -2.81
N PHE A 343 -8.11 2.54 -2.29
CA PHE A 343 -9.12 3.60 -2.23
C PHE A 343 -8.71 4.76 -1.35
N THR A 344 -8.04 4.48 -0.23
CA THR A 344 -7.53 5.51 0.66
C THR A 344 -6.48 6.37 -0.04
N LEU A 345 -5.57 5.74 -0.81
CA LEU A 345 -4.55 6.45 -1.60
C LEU A 345 -5.17 7.32 -2.69
N LEU A 346 -6.15 6.80 -3.43
CA LEU A 346 -6.87 7.56 -4.45
C LEU A 346 -7.55 8.78 -3.81
N CYS A 347 -8.22 8.58 -2.67
CA CYS A 347 -8.86 9.65 -1.91
C CYS A 347 -7.89 10.72 -1.39
N LEU A 348 -6.56 10.56 -1.46
CA LEU A 348 -5.63 11.67 -1.19
C LEU A 348 -5.87 12.85 -2.15
N ARG A 349 -6.37 12.59 -3.36
CA ARG A 349 -6.85 13.60 -4.33
C ARG A 349 -8.36 13.50 -4.57
N TYR A 350 -9.14 13.33 -3.51
CA TYR A 350 -10.60 13.18 -3.56
C TYR A 350 -11.36 14.18 -4.46
N PRO A 351 -11.04 15.49 -4.48
CA PRO A 351 -11.76 16.43 -5.36
C PRO A 351 -11.54 16.21 -6.86
N LEU A 352 -10.41 15.61 -7.28
CA LEU A 352 -10.26 15.12 -8.66
C LEU A 352 -11.21 13.94 -8.92
N LEU A 353 -11.38 13.05 -7.94
CA LEU A 353 -12.27 11.89 -8.03
C LEU A 353 -13.76 12.27 -7.98
N GLN A 354 -14.14 13.34 -7.29
CA GLN A 354 -15.52 13.84 -7.28
C GLN A 354 -16.01 14.27 -8.67
N ARG A 355 -15.10 14.71 -9.55
CA ARG A 355 -15.42 15.11 -10.93
C ARG A 355 -15.50 13.94 -11.91
N ILE A 356 -15.04 12.75 -11.49
CA ILE A 356 -15.17 11.53 -12.28
C ILE A 356 -16.62 11.05 -12.14
N THR A 357 -17.41 11.19 -13.22
CA THR A 357 -18.85 10.88 -13.28
C THR A 357 -19.24 9.47 -12.81
N PHE A 358 -18.29 8.54 -12.79
CA PHE A 358 -18.50 7.16 -12.38
C PHE A 358 -17.82 6.77 -11.07
N PHE A 359 -17.03 7.64 -10.42
CA PHE A 359 -16.28 7.27 -9.22
C PHE A 359 -17.17 6.74 -8.10
N THR A 360 -18.21 7.48 -7.71
CA THR A 360 -19.14 7.04 -6.66
C THR A 360 -19.85 5.73 -7.04
N LYS A 361 -20.23 5.56 -8.32
CA LYS A 361 -20.87 4.34 -8.81
C LYS A 361 -19.92 3.15 -8.78
N MET A 362 -18.67 3.32 -9.21
CA MET A 362 -17.63 2.30 -9.16
C MET A 362 -17.26 1.94 -7.73
N MET A 363 -17.17 2.91 -6.82
CA MET A 363 -16.95 2.67 -5.40
C MET A 363 -18.08 1.84 -4.78
N VAL A 364 -19.34 2.13 -5.12
CA VAL A 364 -20.49 1.33 -4.68
C VAL A 364 -20.42 -0.09 -5.25
N ILE A 365 -20.13 -0.25 -6.54
CA ILE A 365 -19.97 -1.56 -7.18
C ILE A 365 -18.89 -2.36 -6.46
N ILE A 366 -17.71 -1.78 -6.23
CA ILE A 366 -16.62 -2.48 -5.55
C ILE A 366 -17.00 -2.82 -4.11
N THR A 367 -17.65 -1.92 -3.38
CA THR A 367 -18.13 -2.19 -2.01
C THR A 367 -19.11 -3.36 -1.98
N VAL A 368 -20.07 -3.39 -2.92
CA VAL A 368 -21.02 -4.50 -3.07
C VAL A 368 -20.27 -5.79 -3.42
N LEU A 369 -19.30 -5.76 -4.34
CA LEU A 369 -18.51 -6.93 -4.70
C LEU A 369 -17.64 -7.43 -3.53
N ILE A 370 -17.11 -6.55 -2.69
CA ILE A 370 -16.40 -6.93 -1.45
C ILE A 370 -17.38 -7.62 -0.48
N ALA A 371 -18.57 -7.06 -0.29
CA ALA A 371 -19.60 -7.66 0.57
C ALA A 371 -20.07 -9.04 0.04
N VAL A 372 -20.29 -9.15 -1.27
CA VAL A 372 -20.62 -10.41 -1.94
C VAL A 372 -19.48 -11.42 -1.81
N SER A 373 -18.22 -10.98 -1.96
CA SER A 373 -17.06 -11.83 -1.73
C SER A 373 -17.10 -12.40 -0.31
N LEU A 374 -17.18 -11.53 0.71
CA LEU A 374 -17.27 -11.93 2.12
C LEU A 374 -18.45 -12.87 2.40
N GLY A 375 -19.63 -12.59 1.83
CA GLY A 375 -20.82 -13.43 1.96
C GLY A 375 -20.63 -14.81 1.34
N ALA A 376 -20.05 -14.88 0.13
CA ALA A 376 -19.72 -16.14 -0.53
C ALA A 376 -18.71 -16.96 0.30
N TYR A 377 -17.72 -16.31 0.92
CA TYR A 377 -16.75 -16.99 1.79
C TYR A 377 -17.39 -17.69 3.00
N VAL A 378 -18.24 -16.97 3.73
CA VAL A 378 -18.85 -17.48 4.96
C VAL A 378 -19.84 -18.60 4.64
N SER A 379 -20.56 -18.49 3.52
CA SER A 379 -21.65 -19.41 3.19
C SER A 379 -21.24 -20.62 2.35
N TRP A 380 -20.21 -20.51 1.47
CA TRP A 380 -19.98 -21.51 0.42
C TRP A 380 -18.72 -22.38 0.61
N ILE A 381 -17.74 -21.94 1.41
CA ILE A 381 -16.53 -22.73 1.70
C ILE A 381 -16.85 -24.06 2.39
N GLN A 382 -17.97 -24.16 3.10
CA GLN A 382 -18.40 -25.44 3.69
C GLN A 382 -19.10 -26.39 2.70
N ARG A 383 -19.52 -25.95 1.50
CA ARG A 383 -20.42 -26.76 0.64
C ARG A 383 -19.91 -27.05 -0.77
N TYR A 384 -19.13 -26.19 -1.43
CA TYR A 384 -18.72 -26.43 -2.82
C TYR A 384 -17.36 -25.80 -3.17
N MET A 385 -16.28 -26.59 -3.12
CA MET A 385 -14.99 -26.25 -3.74
C MET A 385 -14.95 -26.46 -5.27
N ALA A 386 -16.06 -26.89 -5.89
CA ALA A 386 -16.05 -27.45 -7.23
C ALA A 386 -16.10 -26.43 -8.39
N ASN A 387 -16.44 -25.16 -8.16
CA ASN A 387 -16.49 -24.15 -9.23
C ASN A 387 -15.71 -22.87 -8.87
N PRO A 388 -14.47 -22.72 -9.36
CA PRO A 388 -13.63 -21.55 -9.10
C PRO A 388 -14.20 -20.24 -9.68
N ASN A 389 -15.11 -20.27 -10.66
CA ASN A 389 -15.64 -19.03 -11.26
C ASN A 389 -16.55 -18.24 -10.32
N HIS A 390 -17.31 -18.93 -9.48
CA HIS A 390 -18.13 -18.30 -8.43
C HIS A 390 -17.29 -17.64 -7.34
N TYR A 391 -16.05 -18.11 -7.23
CA TYR A 391 -15.10 -17.72 -6.22
C TYR A 391 -14.22 -16.55 -6.67
N PHE A 392 -13.69 -16.61 -7.90
CA PHE A 392 -12.83 -15.57 -8.46
C PHE A 392 -13.60 -14.46 -9.20
N GLY A 393 -14.86 -14.69 -9.61
CA GLY A 393 -15.66 -13.75 -10.39
C GLY A 393 -15.77 -12.35 -9.75
N PRO A 394 -16.19 -12.22 -8.47
CA PRO A 394 -16.25 -10.93 -7.79
C PRO A 394 -14.90 -10.22 -7.70
N GLN A 395 -13.81 -10.96 -7.50
CA GLN A 395 -12.45 -10.40 -7.38
C GLN A 395 -11.91 -9.89 -8.72
N ILE A 396 -12.15 -10.65 -9.79
CA ILE A 396 -11.83 -10.22 -11.17
C ILE A 396 -12.62 -8.95 -11.50
N ALA A 397 -13.91 -8.91 -11.16
CA ALA A 397 -14.73 -7.72 -11.34
C ALA A 397 -14.23 -6.51 -10.53
N ILE A 398 -13.80 -6.71 -9.27
CA ILE A 398 -13.15 -5.66 -8.47
C ILE A 398 -11.88 -5.16 -9.16
N THR A 399 -11.04 -6.06 -9.66
CA THR A 399 -9.78 -5.72 -10.32
C THR A 399 -10.03 -4.91 -11.58
N ILE A 400 -10.98 -5.33 -12.42
CA ILE A 400 -11.41 -4.61 -13.61
C ILE A 400 -11.93 -3.21 -13.25
N ALA A 401 -12.78 -3.10 -12.22
CA ALA A 401 -13.30 -1.82 -11.77
C ALA A 401 -12.20 -0.88 -11.27
N ILE A 402 -11.20 -1.39 -10.55
CA ILE A 402 -10.02 -0.61 -10.13
C ILE A 402 -9.23 -0.15 -11.35
N CYS A 403 -9.00 -1.01 -12.35
CA CYS A 403 -8.31 -0.64 -13.58
C CYS A 403 -9.04 0.45 -14.36
N ILE A 404 -10.36 0.38 -14.49
CA ILE A 404 -11.17 1.44 -15.14
C ILE A 404 -11.04 2.75 -14.36
N LEU A 405 -11.11 2.69 -13.03
CA LEU A 405 -10.97 3.86 -12.17
C LEU A 405 -9.57 4.49 -12.28
N LEU A 406 -8.52 3.66 -12.34
CA LEU A 406 -7.16 4.11 -12.60
C LEU A 406 -7.03 4.78 -13.96
N GLU A 407 -7.65 4.22 -15.00
CA GLU A 407 -7.65 4.81 -16.33
C GLU A 407 -8.31 6.18 -16.33
N GLU A 408 -9.49 6.32 -15.69
CA GLU A 408 -10.16 7.61 -15.55
C GLU A 408 -9.32 8.60 -14.71
N TYR A 409 -8.78 8.15 -13.58
CA TYR A 409 -7.87 8.94 -12.74
C TYR A 409 -6.68 9.47 -13.55
N MET A 410 -6.07 8.60 -14.36
CA MET A 410 -4.96 8.96 -15.24
C MET A 410 -5.40 9.83 -16.41
N ARG A 411 -6.61 9.70 -16.96
CA ARG A 411 -7.10 10.62 -18.00
C ARG A 411 -7.30 12.03 -17.47
N PHE A 412 -7.94 12.17 -16.31
CA PHE A 412 -8.15 13.46 -15.66
C PHE A 412 -6.85 14.05 -15.12
N SER A 413 -5.90 13.22 -14.66
CA SER A 413 -4.58 13.68 -14.25
C SER A 413 -3.70 14.02 -15.47
N TYR A 414 -3.51 13.10 -16.41
CA TYR A 414 -2.48 13.17 -17.45
C TYR A 414 -2.94 13.79 -18.78
N PHE A 415 -4.12 13.42 -19.30
CA PHE A 415 -4.51 13.72 -20.69
C PHE A 415 -5.22 15.06 -20.86
N TYR A 416 -5.84 15.61 -19.82
CA TYR A 416 -6.43 16.94 -19.89
C TYR A 416 -5.40 18.00 -20.32
N HIS A 417 -4.17 17.95 -19.80
CA HIS A 417 -3.12 18.91 -20.14
C HIS A 417 -2.47 18.65 -21.51
N LEU A 418 -2.28 17.40 -21.92
CA LEU A 418 -1.66 17.10 -23.23
C LEU A 418 -2.55 17.53 -24.41
N PHE A 419 -3.88 17.40 -24.27
CA PHE A 419 -4.81 17.79 -25.32
C PHE A 419 -5.20 19.27 -25.26
N TYR A 420 -5.38 19.88 -24.08
CA TYR A 420 -5.76 21.30 -24.02
C TYR A 420 -4.58 22.28 -24.18
N SER A 421 -3.37 21.93 -23.74
CA SER A 421 -2.19 22.79 -24.00
C SER A 421 -1.65 22.71 -25.44
N GLY A 422 -2.07 21.68 -26.20
CA GLY A 422 -1.65 21.46 -27.59
C GLY A 422 -2.54 22.14 -28.64
N PHE A 423 -3.75 22.58 -28.27
CA PHE A 423 -4.71 23.19 -29.21
C PHE A 423 -4.93 24.70 -29.02
N SER A 424 -4.24 25.35 -28.07
CA SER A 424 -4.32 26.82 -27.88
C SER A 424 -3.15 27.60 -28.50
N LYS A 425 -2.49 27.04 -29.52
CA LYS A 425 -1.54 27.79 -30.36
C LYS A 425 -1.83 27.61 -31.83
#